data_AF-A0A7C6F5V5-F1
#
_entry.id   AF-A0A7C6F5V5-F1
#
_cell.length_a   1.000
_cell.length_b   1.000
_cell.length_c   1.000
_cell.angle_alpha   90.00
_cell.angle_beta   90.00
_cell.angle_gamma   90.00
#
_symmetry.space_group_name_H-M   'P 1'
#
loop_
_entity.id
_entity.type
_entity.pdbx_description
1 polymer ?
#
loop_
_entity_poly.entity_id
_entity_poly.type
_entity_poly.pdbx_seq_one_letter_code
_entity_poly.pdbx_strand_id
1 'polypeptide(L)' 'MAISVQCATCGKQYDIPDDYSGRKGRCGGCGVVLVIGGMPPMASPVPQPPQRAVR' A
#
# COMPACT_ATOMS: atom_id res chain seq x y z
N MET A 1 -3.38 -4.62 -19.83
CA MET A 1 -3.83 -5.39 -18.66
C MET A 1 -4.32 -4.41 -17.60
N ALA A 2 -5.19 -4.84 -16.70
CA ALA A 2 -5.65 -4.02 -15.58
C ALA A 2 -5.21 -4.66 -14.26
N ILE A 3 -4.92 -3.82 -13.28
CA ILE A 3 -4.59 -4.22 -11.93
C ILE A 3 -5.77 -3.89 -11.01
N SER A 4 -6.14 -4.85 -10.18
CA SER A 4 -7.13 -4.63 -9.13
C SER A 4 -6.45 -4.01 -7.92
N VAL A 5 -6.80 -2.77 -7.60
CA VAL A 5 -6.31 -2.06 -6.42
C VAL A 5 -7.44 -1.92 -5.42
N GLN A 6 -7.23 -2.46 -4.22
CA GLN A 6 -8.17 -2.30 -3.12
C GLN A 6 -7.67 -1.23 -2.14
N CYS A 7 -8.53 -0.29 -1.79
CA CYS A 7 -8.20 0.74 -0.82
C CYS A 7 -8.14 0.13 0.59
N ALA A 8 -6.96 0.15 1.21
CA ALA A 8 -6.77 -0.36 2.58
C ALA A 8 -7.55 0.42 3.65
N THR A 9 -8.05 1.62 3.34
CA THR A 9 -8.77 2.47 4.30
C THR A 9 -10.29 2.25 4.24
N CYS A 10 -10.87 2.19 3.04
CA CYS A 10 -12.33 2.09 2.88
C CYS A 10 -12.81 0.79 2.23
N GLY A 11 -11.89 -0.09 1.80
CA GLY A 11 -12.19 -1.37 1.17
C GLY A 11 -12.68 -1.28 -0.28
N LYS A 12 -12.76 -0.09 -0.88
CA LYS A 12 -13.17 0.04 -2.29
C LYS A 12 -12.17 -0.58 -3.24
N GLN A 13 -12.68 -1.34 -4.20
CA GLN A 13 -11.89 -1.93 -5.27
C GLN A 13 -11.96 -1.08 -6.53
N TYR A 14 -10.81 -0.93 -7.18
CA TYR A 14 -10.63 -0.19 -8.42
C TYR A 14 -9.94 -1.08 -9.43
N ASP A 15 -10.48 -1.12 -10.64
CA ASP A 15 -9.81 -1.74 -11.78
C ASP A 15 -9.09 -0.63 -12.55
N ILE A 16 -7.76 -0.67 -12.52
CA ILE A 16 -6.92 0.42 -13.03
C ILE A 16 -6.02 -0.16 -14.12
N PRO A 17 -5.92 0.47 -15.30
CA PRO A 17 -4.99 0.00 -16.32
C PRO A 17 -3.55 0.01 -15.81
N ASP A 18 -2.78 -1.00 -16.20
CA ASP A 18 -1.40 -1.21 -15.76
C ASP A 18 -0.44 -0.07 -16.14
N ASP A 19 -0.83 0.80 -17.08
CA ASP A 19 -0.10 2.04 -17.43
C ASP A 19 0.09 3.00 -16.23
N TYR A 20 -0.76 2.84 -15.20
CA TYR A 20 -0.70 3.60 -13.96
C TYR A 20 0.06 2.87 -12.85
N SER A 21 0.60 1.67 -13.10
CA SER A 21 1.41 0.92 -12.16
C SER A 21 2.65 1.73 -11.75
N GLY A 22 2.98 1.73 -10.45
CA GLY A 22 4.02 2.56 -9.84
C GLY A 22 3.62 4.03 -9.57
N ARG A 23 2.44 4.49 -10.02
CA ARG A 23 1.95 5.85 -9.74
C ARG A 23 1.14 5.93 -8.45
N LYS A 24 0.97 7.16 -7.95
CA LYS A 24 0.11 7.46 -6.79
C LYS A 24 -1.29 7.84 -7.29
N GLY A 25 -2.29 7.05 -6.93
CA GLY A 25 -3.70 7.33 -7.14
C GLY A 25 -4.36 7.93 -5.90
N ARG A 26 -5.49 8.61 -6.08
CA ARG A 26 -6.35 9.04 -4.98
C ARG A 26 -7.62 8.21 -4.98
N CYS A 27 -7.98 7.66 -3.84
CA CYS A 27 -9.23 6.92 -3.68
C CYS A 27 -10.42 7.86 -3.86
N GLY A 28 -11.30 7.57 -4.82
CA GLY A 28 -12.53 8.35 -5.04
C GLY A 28 -13.58 8.18 -3.93
N GLY A 29 -13.41 7.22 -3.02
CA GLY A 29 -14.32 7.00 -1.90
C GLY A 29 -13.97 7.80 -0.65
N CYS A 30 -12.76 7.59 -0.11
CA CYS A 30 -12.30 8.23 1.11
C CYS A 30 -11.27 9.36 0.90
N GLY A 31 -10.78 9.53 -0.33
CA GLY A 31 -9.80 10.57 -0.65
C GLY A 31 -8.35 10.26 -0.27
N VAL A 32 -8.06 9.06 0.27
CA VAL A 32 -6.69 8.65 0.64
C VAL A 32 -5.80 8.48 -0.60
N VAL A 33 -4.51 8.76 -0.47
CA VAL A 33 -3.52 8.49 -1.52
C VAL A 33 -3.04 7.05 -1.40
N LEU A 34 -3.10 6.31 -2.50
CA LEU A 34 -2.72 4.90 -2.62
C LEU A 34 -1.75 4.72 -3.78
N VAL A 35 -0.84 3.75 -3.67
CA VAL A 35 0.09 3.43 -4.76
C VAL A 35 -0.52 2.34 -5.62
N ILE A 36 -0.64 2.60 -6.91
CA ILE A 36 -1.23 1.71 -7.90
C ILE A 36 -0.13 0.72 -8.30
N GLY A 37 -0.34 -0.58 -8.08
CA GLY A 37 0.60 -1.64 -8.51
C GLY A 37 1.88 -1.78 -7.67
N GLY A 38 2.08 -0.90 -6.69
CA GLY A 38 3.08 -1.15 -5.65
C GLY A 38 2.53 -2.19 -4.69
N MET A 39 3.19 -3.36 -4.61
CA MET A 39 3.16 -4.14 -3.36
C MET A 39 3.32 -3.13 -2.22
N PRO A 40 2.52 -3.21 -1.12
CA PRO A 40 2.78 -2.35 0.03
C PRO A 40 4.26 -2.46 0.29
N PRO A 41 5.01 -1.35 0.45
CA PRO A 41 6.42 -1.46 0.79
C PRO A 41 6.42 -2.40 1.98
N MET A 42 6.96 -3.61 1.79
CA MET A 42 7.12 -4.57 2.87
C MET A 42 7.75 -3.72 3.94
N ALA A 43 6.96 -3.39 4.97
CA ALA A 43 7.40 -2.47 5.98
C ALA A 43 8.72 -3.06 6.43
N SER A 44 9.82 -2.35 6.14
CA SER A 44 11.14 -2.81 6.53
C SER A 44 10.97 -3.23 7.98
N PRO A 45 11.24 -4.50 8.32
CA PRO A 45 10.98 -4.98 9.67
C PRO A 45 11.70 -3.99 10.56
N VAL A 46 10.93 -3.20 11.31
CA VAL A 46 11.48 -2.20 12.21
C VAL A 46 12.51 -2.97 13.01
N PRO A 47 13.82 -2.64 12.94
CA PRO A 47 14.83 -3.44 13.61
C PRO A 47 14.43 -3.45 15.08
N GLN A 48 13.96 -4.61 15.55
CA GLN A 48 13.57 -4.76 16.94
C GLN A 48 14.84 -4.45 17.73
N PRO A 49 14.86 -3.41 18.57
CA PRO A 49 16.04 -3.12 19.36
C PRO A 49 16.37 -4.41 20.12
N PRO A 50 17.64 -4.86 20.10
CA PRO A 50 18.03 -6.10 20.75
C PRO A 50 17.53 -6.02 22.18
N GLN A 51 16.62 -6.95 22.49
CA GLN A 51 15.95 -7.07 23.77
C GLN A 51 17.07 -7.03 24.81
N ARG A 52 17.22 -5.88 25.48
CA ARG A 52 18.32 -5.66 26.41
C ARG A 52 18.12 -6.69 27.51
N ALA A 53 18.94 -7.74 27.48
CA ALA A 53 19.00 -8.78 28.48
C ALA A 53 19.05 -8.09 29.85
N VAL A 54 17.92 -8.12 30.54
CA VAL A 54 17.82 -7.68 31.92
C VAL A 54 18.57 -8.74 32.71
N ARG A 55 19.71 -8.30 33.25
CA ARG A 55 20.63 -9.02 34.13
C ARG A 55 19.95 -9.52 35.39
#